data_AF-A0A3A6JDV5-F1
#
_entry.id   AF-A0A3A6JDV5-F1
#
_cell.length_a   1.000
_cell.length_b   1.000
_cell.length_c   1.000
_cell.angle_alpha   90.00
_cell.angle_beta   90.00
_cell.angle_gamma   90.00
#
_symmetry.space_group_name_H-M   'P 1'
#
loop_
_entity.id
_entity.type
_entity.pdbx_description
1 polymer ?
#
loop_
_entity_poly.entity_id
_entity_poly.type
_entity_poly.pdbx_seq_one_letter_code
_entity_poly.pdbx_strand_id
1 'polypeptide(L)' 'MTAVKISLNSIDKVKSFCNDIAKFDAEFDLVSGRYVIDAKSIMGIFSLDISKPIELNIHAESGIDEIMATLKPYLAE' A
#
# COMPACT_ATOMS: atom_id res chain seq x y z
N MET A 1 -14.31 2.19 0.61
CA MET A 1 -13.02 2.78 1.04
C MET A 1 -12.64 2.17 2.37
N THR A 2 -11.48 1.53 2.44
CA THR A 2 -10.94 0.91 3.66
C THR A 2 -9.54 1.48 3.91
N ALA A 3 -9.26 1.94 5.12
CA ALA A 3 -7.96 2.50 5.48
C ALA A 3 -7.23 1.57 6.44
N VAL A 4 -5.95 1.27 6.16
CA VAL A 4 -5.09 0.44 7.00
C VAL A 4 -3.70 1.05 7.09
N LYS A 5 -2.93 0.71 8.13
CA LYS A 5 -1.52 1.08 8.21
C LYS A 5 -0.64 -0.05 7.72
N ILE A 6 0.33 0.27 6.86
CA ILE A 6 1.31 -0.68 6.35
C ILE A 6 2.72 -0.21 6.64
N SER A 7 3.67 -1.15 6.73
CA SER A 7 5.10 -0.89 6.87
C SER A 7 5.84 -1.41 5.65
N LEU A 8 6.49 -0.51 4.90
CA LEU A 8 7.27 -0.79 3.69
C LEU A 8 8.77 -0.51 3.89
N ASN A 9 9.28 -0.89 5.06
CA ASN A 9 10.62 -0.55 5.58
C ASN A 9 11.84 -1.13 4.84
N SER A 10 11.67 -1.67 3.62
CA SER A 10 12.78 -2.14 2.78
C SER A 10 12.43 -2.06 1.29
N ILE A 11 13.47 -1.93 0.45
CA ILE A 11 13.33 -1.90 -1.02
C ILE A 11 12.62 -3.17 -1.52
N ASP A 12 12.96 -4.33 -0.99
CA ASP A 12 12.35 -5.60 -1.42
C ASP A 12 10.89 -5.67 -1.01
N LYS A 13 10.53 -5.15 0.17
CA LYS A 13 9.14 -5.09 0.61
C LYS A 13 8.30 -4.15 -0.25
N VAL A 14 8.85 -3.00 -0.65
CA VAL A 14 8.21 -2.08 -1.61
C VAL A 14 7.94 -2.77 -2.95
N LYS A 15 8.93 -3.49 -3.50
CA LYS A 15 8.78 -4.22 -4.77
C LYS A 15 7.70 -5.29 -4.69
N SER A 16 7.75 -6.13 -3.66
CA SER A 16 6.77 -7.20 -3.46
C SER A 16 5.36 -6.62 -3.26
N PHE A 17 5.23 -5.57 -2.45
CA PHE A 17 3.96 -4.87 -2.24
C PHE A 17 3.37 -4.36 -3.55
N CYS A 18 4.14 -3.60 -4.35
CA CYS A 18 3.66 -3.07 -5.63
C CYS A 18 3.19 -4.20 -6.56
N ASN A 19 3.97 -5.28 -6.67
CA ASN A 19 3.64 -6.42 -7.51
C ASN A 19 2.38 -7.17 -7.04
N ASP A 20 2.18 -7.27 -5.73
CA ASP A 20 1.02 -7.92 -5.16
C ASP A 20 -0.26 -7.11 -5.38
N ILE A 21 -0.23 -5.80 -5.13
CA ILE A 21 -1.42 -4.97 -5.31
C ILE A 21 -1.74 -4.68 -6.78
N ALA A 22 -0.75 -4.75 -7.67
CA ALA A 22 -0.94 -4.59 -9.11
C ALA A 22 -1.83 -5.69 -9.73
N LYS A 23 -2.02 -6.82 -9.04
CA LYS A 23 -2.90 -7.91 -9.46
C LYS A 23 -4.38 -7.57 -9.34
N PHE A 24 -4.73 -6.54 -8.56
CA PHE A 24 -6.11 -6.15 -8.31
C PHE A 24 -6.52 -4.94 -9.17
N ASP A 25 -7.74 -5.03 -9.70
CA ASP A 25 -8.43 -3.92 -10.35
C ASP A 25 -9.09 -3.01 -9.30
N ALA A 26 -8.24 -2.38 -8.49
CA ALA A 26 -8.60 -1.43 -7.45
C ALA A 26 -7.57 -0.30 -7.40
N GLU A 27 -7.98 0.86 -6.89
CA GLU A 27 -7.06 1.97 -6.60
C GLU A 27 -6.56 1.87 -5.16
N PHE A 28 -5.30 2.23 -4.99
CA PHE A 28 -4.59 2.13 -3.73
C PHE A 28 -3.79 3.41 -3.54
N ASP A 29 -4.08 4.17 -2.49
CA ASP A 29 -3.42 5.43 -2.20
C ASP A 29 -2.59 5.33 -0.93
N LEU A 30 -1.32 5.73 -1.01
CA LEU A 30 -0.48 5.93 0.16
C LEU A 30 -0.55 7.37 0.60
N VAL A 31 -0.93 7.58 1.86
CA VAL A 31 -1.05 8.90 2.47
C VAL A 31 0.04 9.09 3.53
N SER A 32 0.88 10.10 3.32
CA SER A 32 1.92 10.51 4.26
C SER A 32 1.93 12.02 4.42
N GLY A 33 1.34 12.50 5.53
CA GLY A 33 1.15 13.92 5.77
C GLY A 33 0.28 14.57 4.70
N ARG A 34 0.87 15.42 3.86
CA ARG A 34 0.17 16.13 2.76
C ARG A 34 0.26 15.41 1.41
N TYR A 35 1.05 14.34 1.34
CA TYR A 35 1.31 13.62 0.10
C TYR A 35 0.34 12.47 -0.05
N VAL A 36 -0.25 12.35 -1.23
CA VAL A 36 -1.06 11.21 -1.68
C VAL A 36 -0.36 10.66 -2.91
N ILE A 37 0.01 9.39 -2.85
CA ILE A 37 0.81 8.71 -3.87
C ILE A 37 0.07 7.46 -4.31
N ASP A 38 -0.02 7.23 -5.62
CA ASP A 38 -0.46 5.96 -6.18
C ASP A 38 0.45 4.83 -5.69
N ALA A 39 -0.12 3.90 -4.92
CA ALA A 39 0.60 2.80 -4.30
C ALA A 39 1.13 1.80 -5.32
N LYS A 40 0.63 1.79 -6.56
CA LYS A 40 1.18 0.98 -7.66
C LYS A 40 2.45 1.59 -8.26
N SER A 41 2.75 2.85 -7.97
CA SER A 41 3.95 3.55 -8.45
C SER A 41 5.14 3.35 -7.51
N ILE A 42 6.00 2.39 -7.83
CA ILE A 42 7.24 2.13 -7.07
C ILE A 42 8.12 3.39 -6.90
N MET A 43 8.20 4.24 -7.94
CA MET A 43 8.93 5.51 -7.87
C MET A 43 8.27 6.50 -6.91
N GLY A 44 6.93 6.53 -6.88
CA GLY A 44 6.17 7.32 -5.93
C GLY A 44 6.45 6.90 -4.49
N ILE A 45 6.45 5.59 -4.19
CA ILE A 45 6.73 5.09 -2.84
C ILE A 45 8.12 5.51 -2.35
N PHE A 46 9.14 5.46 -3.22
CA PHE A 46 10.49 5.89 -2.84
C PHE A 46 10.63 7.40 -2.58
N SER A 47 9.62 8.20 -2.94
CA SER A 47 9.57 9.62 -2.56
C SER A 47 9.04 9.85 -1.14
N LEU A 48 8.51 8.82 -0.48
CA LEU A 48 7.97 8.85 0.89
C LEU A 48 9.00 8.42 1.93
N ASP A 49 8.81 8.85 3.18
CA ASP A 49 9.53 8.31 4.35
C ASP A 49 8.98 6.91 4.69
N ILE A 50 9.59 5.87 4.11
CA ILE A 50 9.22 4.46 4.32
C ILE A 50 9.74 3.86 5.63
N SER A 51 10.44 4.64 6.47
CA SER A 51 10.95 4.17 7.76
C SER A 51 9.85 4.00 8.82
N LYS A 52 8.65 4.55 8.57
CA LYS A 52 7.50 4.55 9.47
C LYS A 52 6.28 3.91 8.79
N PRO A 53 5.29 3.45 9.57
CA PRO A 53 4.01 3.04 9.01
C PRO A 53 3.35 4.16 8.20
N ILE A 54 2.80 3.80 7.05
CA ILE A 54 2.10 4.70 6.12
C ILE A 54 0.63 4.25 6.04
N GLU A 55 -0.27 5.21 5.91
CA GLU A 55 -1.68 4.91 5.68
C GLU A 55 -1.88 4.48 4.22
N LEU A 56 -2.52 3.33 4.02
CA LEU A 56 -2.96 2.81 2.75
C LEU A 56 -4.48 2.90 2.69
N ASN A 57 -4.98 3.69 1.75
CA ASN A 57 -6.39 3.76 1.41
C ASN A 57 -6.69 2.83 0.23
N ILE A 58 -7.65 1.93 0.44
CA ILE A 58 -8.06 0.91 -0.51
C ILE A 58 -9.43 1.30 -1.07
N HIS A 59 -9.47 1.52 -2.38
CA HIS A 59 -10.65 1.92 -3.14
C HIS A 59 -11.12 0.72 -3.96
N ALA A 60 -11.81 -0.20 -3.30
CA ALA A 60 -12.39 -1.40 -3.91
C ALA A 60 -13.89 -1.48 -3.62
N GLU A 61 -14.69 -1.81 -4.64
CA GLU A 61 -16.14 -2.05 -4.52
C GLU A 61 -16.44 -3.50 -4.11
N SER A 62 -15.54 -4.44 -4.40
CA SER A 62 -15.64 -5.86 -4.03
C SER A 62 -14.24 -6.48 -3.86
N GLY A 63 -14.15 -7.71 -3.34
CA GLY A 63 -12.87 -8.41 -3.20
C GLY A 63 -11.98 -7.94 -2.05
N ILE A 64 -12.53 -7.15 -1.10
CA ILE A 64 -11.76 -6.59 0.01
C ILE A 64 -11.09 -7.68 0.87
N ASP A 65 -11.75 -8.83 1.06
CA ASP A 65 -11.20 -9.91 1.88
C ASP A 65 -9.94 -10.54 1.26
N GLU A 66 -9.91 -10.70 -0.06
CA GLU A 66 -8.76 -11.22 -0.79
C GLU A 66 -7.61 -10.20 -0.77
N ILE A 67 -7.92 -8.92 -1.04
CA ILE A 67 -6.95 -7.83 -0.92
C ILE A 67 -6.34 -7.81 0.49
N MET A 68 -7.18 -7.86 1.53
CA MET A 68 -6.72 -7.86 2.92
C MET A 68 -5.88 -9.09 3.27
N ALA A 69 -6.21 -10.26 2.71
CA ALA A 69 -5.41 -11.47 2.88
C ALA A 69 -4.02 -11.32 2.25
N THR A 70 -3.94 -10.75 1.05
CA THR A 70 -2.67 -10.43 0.38
C THR A 70 -1.89 -9.35 1.12
N LEU A 71 -2.57 -8.39 1.76
CA LEU A 71 -1.92 -7.29 2.47
C LEU A 71 -1.33 -7.66 3.84
N LYS A 72 -1.69 -8.83 4.40
CA LYS A 72 -1.22 -9.29 5.73
C LYS A 72 0.29 -9.10 5.99
N PRO A 73 1.21 -9.44 5.07
CA PRO A 73 2.66 -9.27 5.31
C PRO A 73 3.12 -7.82 5.43
N TYR A 74 2.29 -6.88 4.99
CA TYR A 74 2.60 -5.46 4.94
C TYR A 74 1.95 -4.69 6.08
N LEU A 75 0.93 -5.23 6.75
CA LEU A 75 0.26 -4.55 7.86
C LEU A 75 1.27 -4.16 8.95
N ALA A 76 1.17 -2.92 9.41
CA ALA A 76 1.92 -2.45 10.56
C ALA A 76 1.22 -2.94 11.84
N GLU A 77 2.01 -3.42 12.81
CA GLU A 77 1.53 -3.67 14.18
C GLU A 77 1.06 -2.37 14.86
#